data_AF-A0A8X6G8C6-F1
#
_entry.id   AF-A0A8X6G8C6-F1
#
_cell.length_a   1.000
_cell.length_b   1.000
_cell.length_c   1.000
_cell.angle_alpha   90.00
_cell.angle_beta   90.00
_cell.angle_gamma   90.00
#
_symmetry.space_group_name_H-M   'P 1'
#
loop_
_entity.id
_entity.type
_entity.pdbx_description
1 polymer ?
#
loop_
_entity_poly.entity_id
_entity_poly.type
_entity_poly.pdbx_seq_one_letter_code
_entity_poly.pdbx_strand_id
1 'polypeptide(L)' 'MSDLSEFPKGMVVGARLSGSSVTEAAHILGFPRSTISAVMKAYSKEGKTTSSKHKSGRKSKLADRGKKGLEAQSSP' A
#
# COMPACT_ATOMS: atom_id res chain seq x y z
N MET A 1 10.11 -12.36 -1.89
CA MET A 1 8.88 -11.62 -1.48
C MET A 1 9.00 -11.53 0.02
N SER A 2 9.28 -10.34 0.56
CA SER A 2 9.71 -10.20 1.97
C SER A 2 8.72 -10.86 2.92
N ASP A 3 9.25 -11.63 3.87
CA ASP A 3 8.58 -12.42 4.93
C ASP A 3 7.83 -11.55 5.96
N LEU A 4 7.13 -10.51 5.49
CA LEU A 4 6.18 -9.79 6.30
C LEU A 4 4.82 -10.49 6.24
N SER A 5 4.27 -10.73 7.43
CA SER A 5 2.88 -11.15 7.60
C SER A 5 1.92 -10.16 6.93
N GLU A 6 0.73 -10.66 6.56
CA GLU A 6 -0.37 -9.87 5.96
C GLU A 6 -0.74 -8.67 6.83
N PHE A 7 -0.65 -8.80 8.16
CA PHE A 7 -1.02 -7.74 9.10
C PHE A 7 -0.08 -6.51 9.03
N PRO A 8 1.25 -6.65 9.20
CA PRO A 8 2.20 -5.57 8.94
C PRO A 8 2.07 -4.94 7.55
N LYS A 9 1.84 -5.75 6.51
CA LYS A 9 1.61 -5.24 5.15
C LYS A 9 0.38 -4.35 5.09
N GLY A 10 -0.71 -4.76 5.72
CA GLY A 10 -1.95 -3.98 5.84
C GLY A 10 -1.74 -2.65 6.57
N MET A 11 -0.99 -2.65 7.67
CA MET A 11 -0.65 -1.42 8.41
C MET A 11 0.14 -0.43 7.56
N VAL A 12 1.15 -0.93 6.83
CA VAL A 12 1.98 -0.11 5.93
C VAL A 12 1.14 0.51 4.81
N VAL A 13 0.28 -0.28 4.17
CA VAL A 13 -0.62 0.21 3.13
C VAL A 13 -1.61 1.24 3.72
N GLY A 14 -2.17 0.96 4.90
CA GLY A 14 -3.08 1.88 5.60
C GLY A 14 -2.46 3.24 5.88
N ALA A 15 -1.25 3.27 6.46
CA ALA A 15 -0.52 4.50 6.75
C ALA A 15 -0.18 5.28 5.46
N ARG A 16 0.17 4.58 4.38
CA ARG A 16 0.45 5.20 3.08
C ARG A 16 -0.81 5.78 2.42
N LEU A 17 -1.97 5.17 2.65
CA LEU A 17 -3.25 5.65 2.14
C LEU A 17 -3.81 6.81 2.97
N SER A 18 -3.42 6.97 4.24
CA SER A 18 -3.76 8.15 5.06
C SER A 18 -2.93 9.39 4.75
N GLY A 19 -2.05 9.33 3.74
CA GLY A 19 -1.20 10.45 3.32
C GLY A 19 0.16 10.52 4.02
N SER A 20 0.51 9.55 4.87
CA SER A 20 1.82 9.54 5.53
C SER A 20 2.94 9.22 4.53
N SER A 21 4.07 9.91 4.69
CA SER A 21 5.26 9.66 3.87
C SER A 21 5.92 8.30 4.19
N VAL A 22 6.80 7.82 3.31
CA VAL A 22 7.57 6.58 3.55
C VAL A 22 8.34 6.62 4.86
N THR A 23 8.97 7.77 5.15
CA THR A 23 9.77 7.99 6.36
C THR A 23 8.91 8.00 7.61
N GLU A 24 7.77 8.70 7.57
CA GLU A 24 6.84 8.76 8.70
C GLU A 24 6.25 7.38 8.99
N ALA A 25 5.81 6.65 7.96
CA ALA A 25 5.31 5.29 8.13
C ALA A 25 6.39 4.35 8.67
N ALA A 26 7.65 4.51 8.25
CA ALA A 26 8.78 3.77 8.79
C ALA A 26 9.01 4.06 10.29
N HIS A 27 8.96 5.33 10.70
CA HIS A 27 9.12 5.73 12.10
C HIS A 27 7.95 5.27 12.97
N ILE A 28 6.70 5.43 12.50
CA ILE A 28 5.49 5.05 13.25
C ILE A 28 5.42 3.53 13.44
N LEU A 29 5.73 2.77 12.38
CA LEU A 29 5.62 1.31 12.40
C LEU A 29 6.92 0.62 12.86
N GLY A 30 8.00 1.36 13.08
CA GLY A 30 9.31 0.82 13.45
C GLY A 30 9.95 -0.06 12.36
N PHE A 31 9.52 0.07 11.11
CA PHE A 31 10.07 -0.71 9.99
C PHE A 31 11.13 0.08 9.22
N PRO A 32 12.14 -0.59 8.64
CA PRO A 32 13.07 0.09 7.75
C PRO A 32 12.35 0.58 6.49
N ARG A 33 12.80 1.72 5.95
CA ARG A 33 12.22 2.35 4.75
C ARG A 33 12.21 1.42 3.53
N SER A 34 13.21 0.54 3.41
CA SER A 34 13.30 -0.47 2.34
C SER A 34 12.11 -1.43 2.36
N THR A 35 11.67 -1.85 3.55
CA THR A 35 10.50 -2.71 3.75
C THR A 35 9.22 -2.00 3.35
N ILE A 36 9.03 -0.74 3.77
CA ILE A 36 7.88 0.09 3.37
C ILE A 36 7.82 0.22 1.83
N SER A 37 8.97 0.49 1.21
CA SER A 37 9.07 0.60 -0.25
C SER A 37 8.76 -0.72 -0.95
N ALA A 38 9.21 -1.85 -0.41
CA ALA A 38 8.95 -3.18 -0.97
C ALA A 38 7.46 -3.54 -0.90
N VAL A 39 6.80 -3.28 0.25
CA VAL A 39 5.35 -3.49 0.41
C VAL A 39 4.56 -2.62 -0.55
N MET A 40 4.93 -1.35 -0.70
CA MET A 40 4.22 -0.46 -1.62
C MET A 40 4.47 -0.81 -3.08
N LYS A 41 5.67 -1.28 -3.44
CA LYS A 41 5.96 -1.79 -4.78
C LYS A 41 5.16 -3.06 -5.08
N ALA A 42 5.03 -3.97 -4.11
CA ALA A 42 4.17 -5.14 -4.23
C ALA A 42 2.70 -4.73 -4.40
N TYR A 43 2.20 -3.81 -3.57
CA TYR A 43 0.85 -3.28 -3.67
C TYR A 43 0.54 -2.62 -5.02
N SER A 44 1.48 -1.83 -5.57
CA SER A 44 1.32 -1.24 -6.91
C SER A 44 1.38 -2.28 -8.03
N LYS A 45 2.21 -3.32 -7.89
CA LYS A 45 2.37 -4.38 -8.89
C LYS A 45 1.20 -5.37 -8.90
N GLU A 46 0.68 -5.71 -7.72
CA GLU A 46 -0.41 -6.68 -7.54
C GLU A 46 -1.80 -6.03 -7.54
N GLY A 47 -1.86 -4.69 -7.56
CA GLY A 47 -3.10 -3.92 -7.48
C GLY A 47 -3.71 -3.92 -6.07
N LYS A 48 -4.74 -3.10 -5.83
CA LYS A 48 -5.52 -3.03 -4.56
C LYS A 48 -6.19 -4.35 -4.16
N THR A 49 -6.00 -5.40 -4.94
CA THR A 49 -6.62 -6.69 -4.77
C THR A 49 -5.77 -7.51 -3.80
N THR A 50 -6.23 -7.54 -2.55
CA THR A 50 -6.25 -8.80 -1.80
C THR A 50 -7.04 -9.81 -2.64
N SER A 51 -6.42 -10.41 -3.65
CA SER A 51 -7.02 -11.53 -4.38
C SER A 51 -6.90 -12.81 -3.55
N SER A 52 -7.37 -12.76 -2.30
CA SER A 52 -7.93 -13.96 -1.70
C SER A 52 -9.34 -14.04 -2.24
N LYS A 53 -9.47 -14.78 -3.35
CA LYS A 53 -10.71 -15.08 -4.03
C LYS A 53 -11.58 -15.97 -3.14
N HIS A 54 -12.05 -15.46 -2.01
CA HIS A 54 -13.21 -16.04 -1.34
C HIS A 54 -14.43 -15.60 -2.14
N LYS A 55 -14.96 -16.54 -2.93
CA LYS A 55 -16.24 -16.42 -3.61
C LYS A 55 -17.36 -16.23 -2.59
N SER A 56 -17.61 -14.99 -2.19
CA SER A 56 -18.90 -14.59 -1.62
C SER A 56 -19.49 -13.52 -2.52
N GLY A 57 -20.67 -13.80 -3.09
CA GLY A 57 -21.26 -13.11 -4.24
C GLY A 57 -21.75 -11.68 -3.96
N ARG A 58 -20.86 -10.76 -3.56
CA ARG A 58 -21.16 -9.34 -3.40
C ARG A 58 -20.34 -8.51 -4.39
N LYS A 59 -20.99 -7.99 -5.44
CA LYS A 59 -20.36 -7.01 -6.35
C LYS A 59 -20.28 -5.65 -5.63
N SER A 60 -19.13 -5.25 -5.13
CA SER A 60 -18.92 -3.87 -4.65
C SER A 60 -18.60 -2.96 -5.83
N LYS A 61 -19.42 -1.93 -6.02
CA LYS A 61 -19.27 -0.88 -7.03
C LYS A 61 -18.12 0.08 -6.68
N LEU A 62 -16.91 -0.43 -6.46
CA LEU A 62 -15.74 0.46 -6.36
C LEU A 62 -15.27 0.79 -7.77
N ALA A 63 -15.89 1.85 -8.28
CA ALA A 63 -15.57 2.49 -9.53
C ALA A 63 -14.06 2.73 -9.65
N ASP A 64 -13.54 2.31 -10.80
CA ASP A 64 -12.35 2.87 -11.44
C ASP A 64 -12.46 4.40 -11.40
N ARG A 65 -11.82 5.03 -10.41
CA ARG A 65 -11.63 6.47 -10.41
C ARG A 65 -10.23 6.77 -9.93
N GLY A 66 -9.40 7.18 -10.89
CA GLY A 66 -8.18 7.92 -10.58
C GLY A 66 -6.87 7.21 -10.88
N LYS A 67 -6.76 6.61 -12.07
CA LYS A 67 -5.49 6.60 -12.81
C LYS A 67 -5.03 8.05 -13.04
N LYS A 68 -4.25 8.64 -12.13
CA LYS A 68 -3.40 9.78 -12.47
C LYS A 68 -2.25 9.85 -11.48
N GLY A 69 -1.04 9.77 -12.03
CA GLY A 69 0.21 9.74 -11.30
C GLY A 69 0.36 10.96 -10.41
N LEU A 70 0.95 10.74 -9.24
CA LEU A 70 1.52 11.80 -8.44
C LEU A 70 3.03 11.65 -8.54
N GLU A 71 3.47 12.30 -9.61
CA GLU A 71 4.78 12.87 -9.86
C GLU A 71 5.51 13.25 -8.57
N ALA A 72 6.79 12.88 -8.54
CA ALA A 72 7.73 13.33 -7.54
C ALA A 72 7.74 14.86 -7.50
N GLN A 73 7.50 15.44 -6.32
CA GLN A 73 7.76 16.85 -6.09
C GLN A 73 8.77 16.96 -4.95
N SER A 74 10.01 17.11 -5.39
CA SER A 74 11.09 17.86 -4.78
C SER A 74 10.67 19.25 -4.29
N SER A 75 11.34 19.74 -3.25
CA SER A 75 11.95 21.10 -3.11
C SER A 75 11.89 21.57 -1.65
N PRO A 76 12.62 22.64 -1.28
CA PRO A 76 13.93 23.11 -1.71
C PRO A 76 14.99 22.97 -0.60
#